data_AF-F9S722-F1
#
_entry.id   AF-F9S722-F1
#
_cell.length_a   1.000
_cell.length_b   1.000
_cell.length_c   1.000
_cell.angle_alpha   90.00
_cell.angle_beta   90.00
_cell.angle_gamma   90.00
#
_symmetry.space_group_name_H-M   'P 1'
#
loop_
_entity.id
_entity.type
_entity.pdbx_description
1 polymer ?
#
loop_
_entity_poly.entity_id
_entity_poly.type
_entity_poly.pdbx_seq_one_letter_code
_entity_poly.pdbx_strand_id
1 'polypeptide(L)'
;MVWNDSNIPHQITLKQVGLHTHVEMRIVKDVEPEVITLAVEHKVEDLINAWQGAAMPISAAFDDGNLYSQARVLFNLEQGCVVWLVNHIKLPCGNKMSADKLAWVPAMQAINGQLSAI
;
A
#
# COMPACT_ATOMS: atom_id res chain seq x y z
N MET A 1 -3.33 -11.38 -10.48
CA MET A 1 -1.87 -11.62 -10.32
C MET A 1 -1.55 -11.42 -8.86
N VAL A 2 -0.61 -12.19 -8.30
CA VAL A 2 -0.15 -12.04 -6.91
C VAL A 2 1.28 -11.52 -6.96
N TRP A 3 1.52 -10.34 -6.40
CA TRP A 3 2.84 -9.74 -6.27
C TRP A 3 3.35 -9.87 -4.84
N ASN A 4 4.62 -10.26 -4.67
CA ASN A 4 5.27 -10.43 -3.36
C ASN A 4 6.33 -9.35 -3.18
N ASP A 5 6.18 -8.48 -2.18
CA ASP A 5 7.23 -7.57 -1.70
C ASP A 5 8.01 -8.25 -0.57
N SER A 6 9.33 -8.31 -0.69
CA SER A 6 10.21 -8.98 0.28
C SER A 6 10.49 -8.14 1.53
N ASN A 7 10.19 -6.84 1.54
CA ASN A 7 10.43 -5.97 2.69
C ASN A 7 9.27 -5.96 3.68
N ILE A 8 8.04 -6.03 3.18
CA ILE A 8 6.83 -6.21 4.00
C ILE A 8 5.96 -7.25 3.29
N PRO A 9 5.82 -8.47 3.83
CA PRO A 9 5.06 -9.53 3.19
C PRO A 9 3.59 -9.14 2.96
N HIS A 10 3.23 -8.90 1.71
CA HIS A 10 1.85 -8.65 1.32
C HIS A 10 1.55 -9.25 -0.05
N GLN A 11 0.26 -9.40 -0.33
CA GLN A 11 -0.29 -9.84 -1.60
C GLN A 11 -1.30 -8.81 -2.09
N ILE A 12 -1.22 -8.42 -3.36
CA ILE A 12 -2.18 -7.51 -3.98
C ILE A 12 -3.01 -8.31 -4.98
N THR A 13 -4.32 -8.10 -4.97
CA THR A 13 -5.26 -8.61 -5.96
C THR A 13 -6.02 -7.43 -6.57
N LEU A 14 -6.12 -7.40 -7.89
CA LEU A 14 -6.89 -6.39 -8.63
C LEU A 14 -8.13 -7.03 -9.25
N LYS A 15 -9.28 -6.36 -9.13
CA LYS A 15 -10.54 -6.81 -9.73
C LYS A 15 -11.30 -5.62 -10.34
N GLN A 16 -11.57 -5.70 -11.63
CA GLN A 16 -12.43 -4.72 -12.31
C GLN A 16 -13.89 -4.90 -11.85
N VAL A 17 -14.56 -3.80 -11.51
CA VAL A 17 -15.98 -3.73 -11.15
C VAL A 17 -16.60 -2.49 -11.82
N GLY A 18 -17.22 -2.70 -12.99
CA GLY A 18 -17.74 -1.59 -13.79
C GLY A 18 -16.61 -0.66 -14.23
N LEU A 19 -16.71 0.63 -13.90
CA LEU A 19 -15.69 1.65 -14.21
C LEU A 19 -14.58 1.73 -13.15
N HIS A 20 -14.69 1.00 -12.05
CA HIS A 20 -13.73 1.03 -10.95
C HIS A 20 -12.85 -0.22 -10.93
N THR A 21 -11.65 -0.09 -10.41
CA THR A 21 -10.82 -1.23 -9.99
C THR A 21 -10.80 -1.32 -8.48
N HIS A 22 -11.15 -2.50 -7.95
CA HIS A 22 -10.92 -2.83 -6.56
C HIS A 22 -9.49 -3.31 -6.39
N VAL A 23 -8.72 -2.57 -5.61
CA VAL A 23 -7.42 -2.98 -5.07
C VAL A 23 -7.69 -3.67 -3.74
N GLU A 24 -7.43 -4.97 -3.66
CA GLU A 24 -7.39 -5.72 -2.41
C GLU A 24 -5.94 -5.98 -2.06
N MET A 25 -5.58 -5.74 -0.80
CA MET A 25 -4.27 -6.04 -0.28
C MET A 25 -4.40 -6.87 0.98
N ARG A 26 -3.73 -8.04 0.98
CA ARG A 26 -3.62 -8.94 2.10
C ARG A 26 -2.23 -8.81 2.71
N ILE A 27 -2.16 -8.31 3.93
CA ILE A 27 -0.91 -8.16 4.70
C ILE A 27 -0.70 -9.46 5.47
N VAL A 28 0.41 -10.15 5.22
CA VAL A 28 0.73 -11.44 5.85
C VAL A 28 1.36 -11.20 7.22
N LYS A 29 0.81 -11.82 8.27
CA LYS A 29 1.23 -11.67 9.67
C LYS A 29 1.37 -13.02 10.36
N ASP A 30 2.00 -13.01 11.53
CA ASP A 30 2.24 -14.21 12.37
C ASP A 30 0.95 -14.82 12.96
N VAL A 31 -0.18 -14.10 12.93
CA VAL A 31 -1.45 -14.54 13.54
C VAL A 31 -2.56 -14.63 12.48
N GLU A 32 -3.17 -13.49 12.13
CA GLU A 32 -4.25 -13.40 11.15
C GLU A 32 -3.91 -12.34 10.09
N PRO A 33 -4.01 -12.66 8.79
CA PRO A 33 -3.74 -11.71 7.74
C PRO A 33 -4.80 -10.60 7.74
N GLU A 34 -4.36 -9.36 7.64
CA GLU A 34 -5.25 -8.22 7.48
C GLU A 34 -5.56 -8.04 6.00
N VAL A 35 -6.84 -7.88 5.67
CA VAL A 35 -7.29 -7.61 4.29
C VAL A 35 -7.86 -6.20 4.24
N ILE A 36 -7.22 -5.33 3.47
CA ILE A 36 -7.67 -3.96 3.22
C ILE A 36 -8.04 -3.80 1.74
N THR A 37 -9.06 -2.98 1.47
CA THR A 37 -9.55 -2.76 0.10
C THR A 37 -9.70 -1.27 -0.21
N LEU A 38 -9.51 -0.91 -1.47
CA LEU A 38 -9.72 0.43 -2.00
C LEU A 38 -10.29 0.33 -3.42
N ALA A 39 -11.37 1.04 -3.71
CA ALA A 39 -11.84 1.22 -5.08
C ALA A 39 -11.21 2.48 -5.68
N VAL A 40 -10.71 2.38 -6.91
CA VAL A 40 -10.14 3.51 -7.68
C VAL A 40 -10.82 3.63 -9.03
N GLU A 41 -10.97 4.86 -9.52
CA GLU A 41 -11.55 5.19 -10.85
C GLU A 41 -10.53 5.01 -11.98
N HIS A 42 -9.91 3.84 -12.03
CA HIS A 42 -8.93 3.46 -13.06
C HIS A 42 -9.20 2.06 -13.55
N LYS A 43 -8.76 1.75 -14.77
CA LYS A 43 -8.87 0.39 -15.31
C LYS A 43 -7.78 -0.49 -14.70
N VAL A 44 -8.07 -1.79 -14.57
CA VAL A 44 -7.10 -2.77 -14.05
C VAL A 44 -5.77 -2.71 -14.81
N GLU A 45 -5.80 -2.50 -16.12
CA GLU A 45 -4.61 -2.41 -16.96
C GLU A 45 -3.70 -1.24 -16.55
N ASP A 46 -4.27 -0.10 -16.17
CA ASP A 46 -3.51 1.08 -15.73
C ASP A 46 -2.73 0.76 -14.45
N LEU A 47 -3.37 0.08 -13.51
CA LEU A 47 -2.73 -0.34 -12.26
C LEU A 47 -1.65 -1.41 -12.48
N ILE A 48 -1.90 -2.37 -13.37
CA ILE A 48 -0.90 -3.40 -13.72
C ILE A 48 0.34 -2.73 -14.32
N ASN A 49 0.17 -1.76 -15.22
CA ASN A 49 1.28 -1.04 -15.85
C ASN A 49 2.03 -0.14 -14.86
N ALA A 50 1.33 0.42 -13.87
CA ALA A 50 1.93 1.26 -12.83
C ALA A 50 2.65 0.47 -11.73
N TRP A 51 2.44 -0.84 -11.64
CA TRP A 51 3.10 -1.67 -10.64
C TRP A 51 4.59 -1.84 -10.94
N GLN A 52 5.44 -1.35 -10.05
CA GLN A 52 6.91 -1.40 -10.23
C GLN A 52 7.56 -2.61 -9.55
N GLY A 53 6.79 -3.59 -9.10
CA GLY A 53 7.31 -4.78 -8.41
C GLY A 53 7.43 -4.65 -6.89
N ALA A 54 7.31 -3.45 -6.32
CA ALA A 54 7.37 -3.21 -4.88
C ALA A 54 6.60 -1.94 -4.46
N ALA A 55 6.22 -1.87 -3.18
CA ALA A 55 5.66 -0.65 -2.60
C ALA A 55 6.79 0.33 -2.23
N MET A 56 6.84 1.48 -2.90
CA MET A 56 7.97 2.42 -2.83
C MET A 56 7.80 3.40 -1.66
N PRO A 57 8.78 3.56 -0.75
CA PRO A 57 8.65 4.48 0.37
C PRO A 57 8.60 5.94 -0.10
N ILE A 58 7.66 6.71 0.46
CA ILE A 58 7.48 8.16 0.23
C ILE A 58 7.68 8.99 1.50
N SER A 59 8.18 8.36 2.55
CA SER A 59 8.47 8.95 3.84
C SER A 59 9.59 8.17 4.54
N ALA A 60 10.32 8.86 5.42
CA ALA A 60 11.20 8.19 6.35
C ALA A 60 10.38 7.27 7.27
N ALA A 61 10.92 6.09 7.60
CA ALA A 61 10.30 5.22 8.57
C ALA A 61 10.44 5.83 9.97
N PHE A 62 9.35 5.86 10.72
CA PHE A 62 9.39 5.99 12.17
C PHE A 62 9.49 4.60 12.79
N ASP A 63 10.42 4.39 13.71
CA ASP A 63 10.55 3.14 14.48
C ASP A 63 11.12 3.44 15.87
N ASP A 64 10.34 3.20 16.91
CA ASP A 64 10.77 3.32 18.31
C ASP A 64 10.87 1.96 19.03
N GLY A 65 10.80 0.85 18.28
CA GLY A 65 10.77 -0.51 18.80
C GLY A 65 9.41 -0.99 19.28
N ASN A 66 8.43 -0.10 19.45
CA ASN A 66 7.03 -0.42 19.76
C ASN A 66 6.08 -0.08 18.61
N LEU A 67 6.33 1.01 17.89
CA LEU A 67 5.59 1.46 16.73
C LEU A 67 6.56 1.63 15.56
N TYR A 68 6.27 0.92 14.47
CA TYR A 68 6.81 1.21 13.16
C TYR A 68 5.74 1.90 12.32
N SER A 69 6.06 2.98 11.60
CA SER A 69 5.15 3.65 10.68
C SER A 69 5.87 4.15 9.43
N GLN A 70 5.27 3.94 8.26
CA GLN A 70 5.78 4.47 6.99
C GLN A 70 4.67 4.59 5.94
N ALA A 71 4.69 5.66 5.15
CA ALA A 71 3.90 5.78 3.94
C ALA A 71 4.68 5.28 2.71
N ARG A 72 4.01 4.48 1.87
CA ARG A 72 4.55 3.89 0.64
C ARG A 72 3.55 4.06 -0.50
N VAL A 73 4.02 4.15 -1.74
CA VAL A 73 3.16 4.17 -2.93
C VAL A 73 3.13 2.79 -3.56
N LEU A 74 1.91 2.26 -3.77
CA LEU A 74 1.67 1.03 -4.51
C LEU A 74 1.59 1.28 -6.01
N PHE A 75 0.75 2.25 -6.40
CA PHE A 75 0.50 2.59 -7.80
C PHE A 75 0.70 4.09 -7.98
N ASN A 76 1.67 4.47 -8.81
CA ASN A 76 1.90 5.86 -9.19
C ASN A 76 1.25 6.08 -10.57
N LEU A 77 0.07 6.70 -10.60
CA LEU A 77 -0.74 6.89 -11.81
C LEU A 77 -0.65 8.36 -12.29
N GLU A 78 -1.08 8.62 -13.52
CA GLU A 78 -1.02 9.96 -14.11
C GLU A 78 -1.84 11.01 -13.34
N GLN A 79 -2.92 10.61 -12.68
CA GLN A 79 -3.88 11.50 -12.02
C GLN A 79 -3.77 11.51 -10.49
N GLY A 80 -2.87 10.70 -9.93
CA GLY A 80 -2.76 10.48 -8.50
C GLY A 80 -2.03 9.19 -8.17
N CYS A 81 -1.94 8.87 -6.89
CA CYS A 81 -1.31 7.64 -6.46
C CYS A 81 -2.13 6.90 -5.41
N VAL A 82 -2.02 5.57 -5.42
CA VAL A 82 -2.47 4.72 -4.31
C VAL A 82 -1.34 4.63 -3.30
N VAL A 83 -1.59 5.16 -2.12
CA VAL A 83 -0.69 5.14 -0.96
C VAL A 83 -1.13 4.05 0.01
N TRP A 84 -0.15 3.28 0.49
CA TRP A 84 -0.29 2.40 1.64
C TRP A 84 0.42 3.02 2.84
N LEU A 85 -0.36 3.23 3.90
CA LEU A 85 0.13 3.58 5.22
C LEU A 85 0.38 2.27 5.97
N VAL A 86 1.65 1.98 6.23
CA VAL A 86 2.10 0.83 7.01
C VAL A 86 2.21 1.24 8.46
N ASN A 87 1.57 0.50 9.37
CA ASN A 87 1.78 0.68 10.80
C ASN A 87 1.91 -0.67 11.49
N HIS A 88 3.03 -0.95 12.15
CA HIS A 88 3.17 -2.13 13.01
C HIS A 88 3.24 -1.72 14.48
N ILE A 89 2.35 -2.26 15.29
CA ILE A 89 2.24 -1.98 16.71
C ILE A 89 2.61 -3.25 17.48
N LYS A 90 3.66 -3.17 18.29
CA LYS A 90 4.05 -4.23 19.22
C LYS A 90 3.13 -4.20 20.42
N LEU A 91 2.42 -5.30 20.64
CA LEU A 91 1.55 -5.49 21.79
C LEU A 91 2.37 -5.84 23.04
N PRO A 92 1.82 -5.65 24.25
CA PRO A 92 2.52 -6.01 25.50
C PRO A 92 2.95 -7.48 25.58
N CYS A 93 2.25 -8.39 24.89
CA CYS A 93 2.60 -9.81 24.79
C CYS A 93 3.75 -10.12 23.81
N GLY A 94 4.31 -9.10 23.13
CA GLY A 94 5.37 -9.25 22.15
C GLY A 94 4.88 -9.48 20.71
N ASN A 95 3.61 -9.81 20.51
CA ASN A 95 3.02 -9.98 19.19
C ASN A 95 2.92 -8.66 18.43
N LYS A 96 2.90 -8.73 17.09
CA LYS A 96 2.71 -7.57 16.23
C LYS A 96 1.28 -7.51 15.70
N MET A 97 0.66 -6.34 15.86
CA MET A 97 -0.55 -5.94 15.16
C MET A 97 -0.14 -5.02 14.00
N SER A 98 -0.94 -4.96 12.94
CA SER A 98 -0.83 -3.86 11.97
C SER A 98 -2.13 -3.09 11.90
N ALA A 99 -2.02 -1.81 11.58
CA ALA A 99 -3.12 -0.88 11.43
C ALA A 99 -2.93 -0.15 10.10
N ASP A 100 -3.08 -0.91 9.02
CA ASP A 100 -2.67 -0.49 7.70
C ASP A 100 -3.85 0.15 6.95
N LYS A 101 -3.54 1.04 6.00
CA LYS A 101 -4.58 1.71 5.22
C LYS A 101 -4.14 1.94 3.79
N LEU A 102 -5.03 1.67 2.85
CA LEU A 102 -4.93 2.17 1.48
C LEU A 102 -5.66 3.49 1.35
N ALA A 103 -5.06 4.43 0.62
CA ALA A 103 -5.64 5.73 0.30
C ALA A 103 -5.37 6.10 -1.15
N TRP A 104 -6.39 6.64 -1.82
CA TRP A 104 -6.20 7.36 -3.06
C TRP A 104 -5.79 8.80 -2.74
N VAL A 105 -4.71 9.27 -3.36
CA VAL A 105 -4.24 10.66 -3.24
C VAL A 105 -4.29 11.30 -4.63
N PRO A 106 -5.33 12.09 -4.94
CA PRO A 106 -5.47 12.73 -6.25
C PRO A 106 -4.43 13.84 -6.42
N ALA A 107 -4.07 14.13 -7.68
CA ALA A 107 -3.17 15.22 -8.06
C ALA A 107 -1.79 15.18 -7.38
N MET A 108 -1.37 14.00 -6.94
CA MET A 108 -0.05 13.78 -6.36
C MET A 108 0.66 12.62 -7.07
N GLN A 109 1.98 12.72 -7.21
CA GLN A 109 2.84 11.65 -7.70
C GLN A 109 3.99 11.38 -6.74
N ALA A 110 4.45 10.13 -6.74
CA ALA A 110 5.68 9.75 -6.06
C ALA A 110 6.90 10.14 -6.92
N ILE A 111 7.69 11.09 -6.45
CA ILE A 111 8.91 11.56 -7.12
C ILE A 111 10.02 11.59 -6.07
N ASN A 112 11.15 10.92 -6.36
CA ASN A 112 12.34 10.92 -5.51
C ASN A 112 12.05 10.57 -4.02
N GLY A 113 11.14 9.63 -3.78
CA GLY A 113 10.79 9.19 -2.42
C GLY A 113 9.94 10.18 -1.63
N GLN A 114 9.24 11.09 -2.32
CA GLN A 114 8.30 12.05 -1.72
C GLN A 114 7.04 12.15 -2.57
N LEU A 115 5.94 12.60 -1.95
CA LEU A 115 4.76 13.02 -2.71
C LEU A 115 4.96 14.46 -3.19
N SER A 116 4.76 14.68 -4.48
CA SER A 116 4.79 15.98 -5.13
C SER A 116 3.48 16.23 -5.85
N ALA A 117 3.01 17.48 -5.87
CA ALA A 117 1.86 17.86 -6.67
C ALA A 117 2.17 17.70 -8.17
N ILE A 118 1.15 17.30 -8.94
CA ILE A 118 1.20 17.19 -10.41
C ILE A 118 1.08 18.57 -11.06
#